data_AF-A0A377ZI30-F1
#
_entry.id   AF-A0A377ZI30-F1
#
_cell.length_a   1.000
_cell.length_b   1.000
_cell.length_c   1.000
_cell.angle_alpha   90.00
_cell.angle_beta   90.00
_cell.angle_gamma   90.00
#
_symmetry.space_group_name_H-M   'P 1'
#
loop_
_entity.id
_entity.type
_entity.pdbx_description
1 polymer ?
#
loop_
_entity_poly.entity_id
_entity_poly.type
_entity_poly.pdbx_seq_one_letter_code
_entity_poly.pdbx_strand_id
1 'polypeptide(L)'
;MWWVWLLFLLCWLAAGTCWAIMSNKDKLQIHTADFWQTALILPALFWLILLALRIAWYKGLLSMADGWDNDREQLLSREIQRGRRHLAILGVSLHTALRLPDDRDGKGQREALRNNTPALKTQPSWWSDEGIRHSRLLRIGDETPEQLVRRIMSNTLNELTSVLASVPAEIPLSLIIESDGSLSVSEIQSTWRQCLANSHIRQPVTYLEGKGLQMIDHWLDQPMTEPSLMLIVALQVAPKTG
;
A
#
# COMPACT_ATOMS: atom_id res chain seq x y z
N MET A 1 -45.88 14.89 -5.63
CA MET A 1 -47.36 14.77 -5.69
C MET A 1 -47.76 13.59 -6.57
N TRP A 2 -48.15 12.47 -5.96
CA TRP A 2 -48.51 11.23 -6.67
C TRP A 2 -49.96 11.29 -7.24
N TRP A 3 -50.82 12.06 -6.59
CA TRP A 3 -52.24 12.23 -6.92
C TRP A 3 -52.52 12.85 -8.30
N VAL A 4 -51.62 13.65 -8.86
CA VAL A 4 -51.78 14.23 -10.21
C VAL A 4 -51.75 13.15 -11.31
N TRP A 5 -50.99 12.07 -11.10
CA TRP A 5 -50.92 10.96 -12.06
C TRP A 5 -52.14 10.05 -12.00
N LEU A 6 -52.75 9.93 -10.82
CA LEU A 6 -54.05 9.29 -10.65
C LEU A 6 -55.16 10.09 -11.34
N LEU A 7 -55.11 11.43 -11.27
CA LEU A 7 -56.04 12.29 -12.01
C LEU A 7 -55.84 12.14 -13.53
N PHE A 8 -54.60 12.04 -14.01
CA PHE A 8 -54.33 11.81 -15.43
C PHE A 8 -54.86 10.45 -15.92
N LEU A 9 -54.73 9.40 -15.11
CA LEU A 9 -55.35 8.09 -15.36
C LEU A 9 -56.88 8.21 -15.46
N LEU A 10 -57.49 8.90 -14.50
CA LEU A 10 -58.94 9.05 -14.44
C LEU A 10 -59.47 9.85 -15.65
N CYS A 11 -58.77 10.91 -16.07
CA CYS A 11 -59.07 11.64 -17.29
C CYS A 11 -58.91 10.78 -18.56
N TRP A 12 -57.86 9.95 -18.65
CA TRP A 12 -57.65 9.06 -19.81
C TRP A 12 -58.68 7.93 -19.90
N LEU A 13 -59.10 7.38 -18.76
CA LEU A 13 -60.21 6.41 -18.71
C LEU A 13 -61.53 7.07 -19.11
N ALA A 14 -61.80 8.30 -18.66
CA ALA A 14 -62.98 9.06 -19.07
C ALA A 14 -62.96 9.39 -20.58
N ALA A 15 -61.80 9.75 -21.12
CA ALA A 15 -61.63 9.98 -22.56
C ALA A 15 -61.78 8.70 -23.38
N GLY A 16 -61.18 7.60 -22.93
CA GLY A 16 -61.27 6.28 -23.57
C GLY A 16 -62.70 5.73 -23.59
N THR A 17 -63.43 5.88 -22.49
CA THR A 17 -64.86 5.51 -22.41
C THR A 17 -65.73 6.40 -23.32
N CYS A 18 -65.52 7.72 -23.33
CA CYS A 18 -66.25 8.62 -24.23
C CYS A 18 -65.97 8.31 -25.72
N TRP A 19 -64.72 7.99 -26.05
CA TRP A 19 -64.32 7.57 -27.40
C TRP A 19 -64.93 6.22 -27.81
N ALA A 20 -64.92 5.24 -26.91
CA ALA A 20 -65.54 3.93 -27.13
C ALA A 20 -67.07 4.05 -27.36
N ILE A 21 -67.74 4.98 -26.64
CA ILE A 21 -69.16 5.27 -26.82
C ILE A 21 -69.41 5.94 -28.18
N MET A 22 -68.63 6.97 -28.56
CA MET A 22 -68.79 7.65 -29.85
C MET A 22 -68.52 6.74 -31.06
N SER A 23 -67.47 5.92 -31.01
CA SER A 23 -67.09 5.04 -32.11
C SER A 23 -68.04 3.86 -32.36
N ASN A 24 -68.90 3.54 -31.39
CA ASN A 24 -69.90 2.47 -31.50
C ASN A 24 -71.34 2.99 -31.76
N LYS A 25 -71.55 4.30 -31.95
CA LYS A 25 -72.90 4.87 -32.18
C LYS A 25 -73.58 4.34 -33.45
N ASP A 26 -72.82 3.93 -34.46
CA ASP A 26 -73.35 3.54 -35.78
C ASP A 26 -73.34 2.01 -36.04
N LYS A 27 -73.01 1.18 -35.03
CA LYS A 27 -72.87 -0.28 -35.19
C LYS A 27 -74.01 -1.04 -34.50
N LEU A 28 -74.76 -1.84 -35.27
CA LEU A 28 -75.95 -2.57 -34.80
C LEU A 28 -75.62 -3.82 -33.92
N GLN A 29 -74.37 -4.28 -33.88
CA GLN A 29 -73.91 -5.35 -32.98
C GLN A 29 -72.61 -4.93 -32.28
N ILE A 30 -72.71 -4.71 -30.96
CA ILE A 30 -71.57 -4.32 -30.13
C ILE A 30 -70.84 -5.60 -29.70
N HIS A 31 -69.67 -5.84 -30.27
CA HIS A 31 -68.76 -6.85 -29.74
C HIS A 31 -68.26 -6.38 -28.37
N THR A 32 -68.78 -7.00 -27.31
CA THR A 32 -68.56 -6.57 -25.91
C THR A 32 -67.08 -6.55 -25.54
N ALA A 33 -66.29 -7.51 -26.05
CA ALA A 33 -64.86 -7.59 -25.80
C ALA A 33 -64.08 -6.38 -26.34
N ASP A 34 -64.34 -5.97 -27.59
CA ASP A 34 -63.65 -4.84 -28.23
C ASP A 34 -63.96 -3.51 -27.55
N PHE A 35 -65.19 -3.36 -27.04
CA PHE A 35 -65.61 -2.19 -26.28
C PHE A 35 -64.82 -2.06 -24.97
N TRP A 36 -64.74 -3.13 -24.16
CA TRP A 36 -63.99 -3.08 -22.90
C TRP A 36 -62.47 -2.96 -23.11
N GLN A 37 -61.95 -3.58 -24.18
CA GLN A 37 -60.53 -3.46 -24.53
C GLN A 37 -60.15 -2.03 -24.88
N THR A 38 -60.97 -1.33 -25.68
CA THR A 38 -60.72 0.07 -26.05
C THR A 38 -61.02 1.06 -24.92
N ALA A 39 -62.06 0.80 -24.12
CA ALA A 39 -62.46 1.68 -23.03
C ALA A 39 -61.52 1.63 -21.80
N LEU A 40 -60.98 0.44 -21.48
CA LEU A 40 -60.26 0.23 -20.22
C LEU A 40 -58.81 -0.24 -20.43
N ILE A 41 -58.60 -1.25 -21.28
CA ILE A 41 -57.28 -1.89 -21.42
C ILE A 41 -56.28 -0.96 -22.11
N LEU A 42 -56.68 -0.35 -23.23
CA LEU A 42 -55.78 0.53 -24.00
C LEU A 42 -55.33 1.78 -23.21
N PRO A 43 -56.23 2.51 -22.52
CA PRO A 43 -55.83 3.66 -21.72
C PRO A 43 -55.01 3.28 -20.49
N ALA A 44 -55.34 2.16 -19.82
CA ALA A 44 -54.57 1.67 -18.68
C ALA A 44 -53.15 1.26 -19.10
N LEU A 45 -53.00 0.58 -20.23
CA LEU A 45 -51.71 0.17 -20.77
C LEU A 45 -50.86 1.38 -21.18
N PHE A 46 -51.47 2.38 -21.83
CA PHE A 46 -50.79 3.63 -22.16
C PHE A 46 -50.31 4.36 -20.90
N TRP A 47 -51.14 4.42 -19.86
CA TRP A 47 -50.75 5.02 -18.57
C TRP A 47 -49.61 4.25 -17.88
N LEU A 48 -49.63 2.92 -17.90
CA LEU A 48 -48.55 2.08 -17.35
C LEU A 48 -47.22 2.32 -18.08
N ILE A 49 -47.24 2.48 -19.40
CA ILE A 49 -46.03 2.81 -20.18
C ILE A 49 -45.46 4.17 -19.75
N LEU A 50 -46.31 5.20 -19.63
CA LEU A 50 -45.88 6.52 -19.18
C LEU A 50 -45.32 6.49 -17.76
N LEU A 51 -45.94 5.70 -16.87
CA LEU A 51 -45.46 5.51 -15.49
C LEU A 51 -44.08 4.83 -15.48
N ALA A 52 -43.90 3.77 -16.27
CA ALA A 52 -42.63 3.05 -16.38
C ALA A 52 -41.52 3.97 -16.93
N LEU A 53 -41.80 4.75 -17.98
CA LEU A 53 -40.86 5.71 -18.54
C LEU A 53 -40.46 6.77 -17.52
N ARG A 54 -41.41 7.28 -16.74
CA ARG A 54 -41.13 8.22 -15.64
C ARG A 54 -40.24 7.59 -14.58
N ILE A 55 -40.56 6.39 -14.11
CA ILE A 55 -39.73 5.67 -13.12
C ILE A 55 -38.32 5.47 -13.67
N ALA A 56 -38.18 5.06 -14.94
CA ALA A 56 -36.89 4.91 -15.59
C ALA A 56 -36.12 6.24 -15.68
N TRP A 57 -36.79 7.36 -15.99
CA TRP A 57 -36.16 8.68 -16.01
C TRP A 57 -35.66 9.09 -14.62
N TYR A 58 -36.49 8.96 -13.57
CA TYR A 58 -36.07 9.28 -12.19
C TYR A 58 -34.95 8.36 -11.70
N LYS A 59 -35.03 7.06 -12.00
CA LYS A 59 -33.98 6.10 -11.65
C LYS A 59 -32.69 6.35 -12.43
N GLY A 60 -32.78 6.75 -13.69
CA GLY A 60 -31.62 7.11 -14.50
C GLY A 60 -30.91 8.35 -13.97
N LEU A 61 -31.65 9.37 -13.55
CA LEU A 61 -31.09 10.56 -12.93
C LEU A 61 -30.43 10.24 -11.57
N LEU A 62 -31.03 9.35 -10.78
CA LEU A 62 -30.48 8.91 -9.50
C LEU A 62 -29.24 8.02 -9.69
N SER A 63 -29.26 7.11 -10.66
CA SER A 63 -28.14 6.21 -10.98
C SER A 63 -26.87 6.94 -11.38
N MET A 64 -26.98 8.13 -11.98
CA MET A 64 -25.82 8.96 -12.32
C MET A 64 -25.16 9.56 -11.06
N ALA A 65 -25.93 9.80 -10.00
CA ALA A 65 -25.41 10.23 -8.71
C ALA A 65 -24.86 9.05 -7.89
N ASP A 66 -25.56 7.91 -7.89
CA ASP A 66 -25.16 6.71 -7.16
C ASP A 66 -23.84 6.10 -7.67
N GLY A 67 -23.60 6.16 -8.99
CA GLY A 67 -22.33 5.71 -9.57
C GLY A 67 -21.13 6.53 -9.08
N TRP A 68 -21.29 7.86 -9.01
CA TRP A 68 -20.26 8.76 -8.48
C TRP A 68 -20.03 8.55 -6.98
N ASP A 69 -21.08 8.25 -6.23
CA ASP A 69 -20.98 8.03 -4.78
C ASP A 69 -20.25 6.72 -4.45
N ASN A 70 -20.53 5.64 -5.18
CA ASN A 70 -19.82 4.37 -5.02
C ASN A 70 -18.32 4.51 -5.35
N ASP A 71 -17.96 5.24 -6.42
CA ASP A 71 -16.55 5.48 -6.76
C ASP A 71 -15.85 6.31 -5.67
N ARG A 72 -16.56 7.30 -5.11
CA ARG A 72 -16.07 8.12 -4.00
C ARG A 72 -15.88 7.29 -2.73
N GLU A 73 -16.82 6.43 -2.37
CA GLU A 73 -16.71 5.55 -1.20
C GLU A 73 -15.56 4.54 -1.36
N GLN A 74 -15.38 4.00 -2.56
CA GLN A 74 -14.23 3.13 -2.86
C GLN A 74 -12.91 3.88 -2.75
N LEU A 75 -12.83 5.13 -3.23
CA LEU A 75 -11.63 5.95 -3.06
C LEU A 75 -11.38 6.28 -1.58
N LEU A 76 -12.41 6.72 -0.86
CA LEU A 76 -12.30 7.09 0.55
C LEU A 76 -11.88 5.89 1.42
N SER A 77 -12.47 4.73 1.19
CA SER A 77 -12.11 3.50 1.92
C SER A 77 -10.66 3.09 1.65
N ARG A 78 -10.18 3.20 0.41
CA ARG A 78 -8.78 2.96 0.05
C ARG A 78 -7.83 3.94 0.76
N GLU A 79 -8.14 5.23 0.75
CA GLU A 79 -7.30 6.24 1.40
C GLU A 79 -7.33 6.14 2.93
N ILE A 80 -8.47 5.80 3.53
CA ILE A 80 -8.56 5.50 4.97
C ILE A 80 -7.73 4.25 5.30
N GLN A 81 -7.83 3.20 4.49
CA GLN A 81 -7.04 1.99 4.71
C GLN A 81 -5.54 2.27 4.58
N ARG A 82 -5.13 3.09 3.62
CA ARG A 82 -3.75 3.57 3.46
C ARG A 82 -3.30 4.38 4.68
N GLY A 83 -4.11 5.34 5.12
CA GLY A 83 -3.80 6.21 6.27
C GLY A 83 -3.81 5.51 7.64
N ARG A 84 -4.45 4.35 7.77
CA ARG A 84 -4.46 3.54 9.01
C ARG A 84 -3.29 2.57 9.12
N ARG A 85 -2.42 2.48 8.10
CA ARG A 85 -1.20 1.67 8.15
C ARG A 85 -0.19 2.35 9.09
N HIS A 86 0.21 1.65 10.13
CA HIS A 86 1.20 2.12 11.08
C HIS A 86 2.52 1.41 10.82
N LEU A 87 3.59 2.17 10.63
CA LEU A 87 4.95 1.65 10.60
C LEU A 87 5.44 1.51 12.04
N ALA A 88 5.77 0.30 12.45
CA ALA A 88 6.41 0.03 13.74
C ALA A 88 7.89 -0.30 13.52
N ILE A 89 8.78 0.47 14.15
CA ILE A 89 10.21 0.16 14.17
C ILE A 89 10.44 -0.89 15.25
N LEU A 90 10.71 -2.13 14.84
CA LEU A 90 10.92 -3.24 15.78
C LEU A 90 12.33 -3.22 16.39
N GLY A 91 13.32 -2.74 15.65
CA GLY A 91 14.70 -2.70 16.11
C GLY A 91 15.59 -1.88 15.19
N VAL A 92 16.70 -1.40 15.76
CA VAL A 92 17.74 -0.65 15.05
C VAL A 92 19.08 -1.14 15.57
N SER A 93 20.00 -1.44 14.65
CA SER A 93 21.40 -1.71 14.96
C SER A 93 22.26 -0.67 14.25
N LEU A 94 23.23 -0.11 14.96
CA LEU A 94 24.10 0.95 14.47
C LEU A 94 25.55 0.61 14.84
N HIS A 95 26.44 0.74 13.85
CA HIS A 95 27.87 0.57 14.01
C HIS A 95 28.57 1.81 13.45
N THR A 96 29.31 2.52 14.29
CA THR A 96 30.08 3.71 13.89
C THR A 96 31.54 3.58 14.32
N ALA A 97 32.36 4.57 13.96
CA ALA A 97 33.76 4.67 14.38
C ALA A 97 33.98 4.69 15.91
N LEU A 98 32.93 4.98 16.68
CA LEU A 98 32.98 4.97 18.15
C LEU A 98 32.74 3.58 18.74
N ARG A 99 32.40 2.58 17.93
CA ARG A 99 32.13 1.23 18.40
C ARG A 99 33.44 0.44 18.57
N LEU A 100 33.75 0.11 19.81
CA LEU A 100 34.89 -0.73 20.17
C LEU A 100 34.59 -2.21 19.85
N PRO A 101 35.61 -3.08 19.67
CA PRO A 101 35.42 -4.47 19.29
C PRO A 101 34.69 -5.27 20.38
N ASP A 102 34.91 -4.90 21.64
CA ASP A 102 34.32 -5.54 22.81
C ASP A 102 32.89 -5.05 23.10
N ASP A 103 32.43 -3.98 22.44
CA ASP A 103 31.09 -3.40 22.63
C ASP A 103 30.03 -4.16 21.81
N ARG A 104 29.71 -5.37 22.29
CA ARG A 104 28.73 -6.27 21.64
C ARG A 104 27.30 -5.75 21.66
N ASP A 105 26.93 -4.95 22.65
CA ASP A 105 25.57 -4.41 22.81
C ASP A 105 25.43 -2.96 22.31
N GLY A 106 26.52 -2.34 21.83
CA GLY A 106 26.54 -0.95 21.38
C GLY A 106 26.31 0.07 22.51
N LYS A 107 26.50 -0.34 23.77
CA LYS A 107 26.30 0.55 24.93
C LYS A 107 27.40 1.59 25.01
N GLY A 108 28.65 1.17 24.82
CA GLY A 108 29.81 2.07 24.82
C GLY A 108 29.73 3.10 23.70
N GLN A 109 29.32 2.69 22.50
CA GLN A 109 29.06 3.62 21.40
C GLN A 109 27.98 4.64 21.76
N ARG A 110 26.85 4.19 22.34
CA ARG A 110 25.74 5.09 22.72
C ARG A 110 26.17 6.12 23.76
N GLU A 111 26.98 5.71 24.73
CA GLU A 111 27.56 6.61 25.72
C GLU A 111 28.54 7.60 25.08
N ALA A 112 29.44 7.13 24.21
CA ALA A 112 30.37 7.99 23.48
C ALA A 112 29.65 9.04 22.63
N LEU A 113 28.55 8.67 21.96
CA LEU A 113 27.68 9.58 21.21
C LEU A 113 27.00 10.60 22.13
N ARG A 114 26.43 10.17 23.27
CA ARG A 114 25.84 11.07 24.27
C ARG A 114 26.84 12.09 24.81
N ASN A 115 28.10 11.67 24.94
CA ASN A 115 29.20 12.50 25.42
C ASN A 115 29.86 13.35 24.31
N ASN A 116 29.29 13.39 23.09
CA ASN A 116 29.84 14.11 21.94
C ASN A 116 31.32 13.76 21.63
N THR A 117 31.68 12.49 21.81
CA THR A 117 33.06 12.03 21.59
C THR A 117 33.43 12.20 20.12
N PRO A 118 34.55 12.88 19.80
CA PRO A 118 34.93 13.11 18.41
C PRO A 118 35.36 11.79 17.73
N ALA A 119 34.60 11.39 16.71
CA ALA A 119 34.90 10.24 15.86
C ALA A 119 35.86 10.57 14.70
N LEU A 120 35.97 11.85 14.36
CA LEU A 120 36.73 12.35 13.22
C LEU A 120 38.20 12.56 13.61
N LYS A 121 39.11 11.77 13.02
CA LYS A 121 40.54 11.80 13.32
C LYS A 121 41.35 11.80 12.03
N THR A 122 42.58 12.32 12.09
CA THR A 122 43.53 12.19 10.98
C THR A 122 44.08 10.77 10.99
N GLN A 123 43.78 10.01 9.94
CA GLN A 123 44.22 8.62 9.80
C GLN A 123 44.32 8.26 8.31
N PRO A 124 45.14 7.27 7.92
CA PRO A 124 45.24 6.86 6.53
C PRO A 124 43.92 6.27 6.03
N SER A 125 43.66 6.48 4.74
CA SER A 125 42.51 5.89 4.04
C SER A 125 42.76 4.41 3.73
N TRP A 126 41.83 3.77 3.02
CA TRP A 126 42.04 2.40 2.53
C TRP A 126 43.00 2.31 1.33
N TRP A 127 43.19 3.38 0.55
CA TRP A 127 44.02 3.36 -0.67
C TRP A 127 45.24 4.27 -0.62
N SER A 128 45.38 5.06 0.44
CA SER A 128 46.47 6.01 0.61
C SER A 128 46.89 6.05 2.07
N ASP A 129 48.20 6.05 2.28
CA ASP A 129 48.84 6.25 3.57
C ASP A 129 48.83 7.73 4.00
N GLU A 130 48.33 8.62 3.14
CA GLU A 130 48.12 10.02 3.49
C GLU A 130 47.09 10.16 4.61
N GLY A 131 47.49 10.89 5.65
CA GLY A 131 46.64 11.20 6.79
C GLY A 131 45.53 12.17 6.41
N ILE A 132 44.38 11.63 6.02
CA ILE A 132 43.16 12.40 5.77
C ILE A 132 42.25 12.39 7.00
N ARG A 133 41.57 13.51 7.26
CA ARG A 133 40.69 13.64 8.42
C ARG A 133 39.33 13.00 8.12
N HIS A 134 39.10 11.79 8.62
CA HIS A 134 37.86 11.04 8.41
C HIS A 134 37.54 10.11 9.59
N SER A 135 36.27 9.71 9.71
CA SER A 135 35.85 8.66 10.64
C SER A 135 35.88 7.31 9.94
N ARG A 136 36.31 6.28 10.64
CA ARG A 136 36.42 4.92 10.08
C ARG A 136 35.93 3.91 11.10
N LEU A 137 35.19 2.90 10.65
CA LEU A 137 34.90 1.73 11.46
C LEU A 137 36.21 1.11 11.97
N LEU A 138 36.22 0.66 13.22
CA LEU A 138 37.44 0.17 13.83
C LEU A 138 37.95 -1.08 13.12
N ARG A 139 39.24 -1.08 12.74
CA ARG A 139 39.89 -2.23 12.12
C ARG A 139 40.51 -3.15 13.19
N ILE A 140 40.38 -4.46 13.03
CA ILE A 140 41.09 -5.44 13.85
C ILE A 140 42.24 -6.01 13.02
N GLY A 141 43.49 -5.72 13.41
CA GLY A 141 44.67 -6.10 12.65
C GLY A 141 44.68 -5.47 11.25
N ASP A 142 45.15 -6.23 10.26
CA ASP A 142 45.20 -5.80 8.86
C ASP A 142 44.04 -6.39 8.04
N GLU A 143 42.82 -6.34 8.60
CA GLU A 143 41.66 -6.92 7.93
C GLU A 143 41.34 -6.20 6.61
N THR A 144 40.87 -6.96 5.62
CA THR A 144 40.41 -6.42 4.34
C THR A 144 39.02 -5.78 4.48
N PRO A 145 38.59 -4.90 3.54
CA PRO A 145 37.24 -4.34 3.55
C PRO A 145 36.13 -5.41 3.63
N GLU A 146 36.30 -6.54 2.95
CA GLU A 146 35.35 -7.65 2.94
C GLU A 146 35.25 -8.33 4.31
N GLN A 147 36.40 -8.53 4.98
CA GLN A 147 36.45 -9.11 6.32
C GLN A 147 35.77 -8.21 7.35
N LEU A 148 36.04 -6.90 7.27
CA LEU A 148 35.37 -5.89 8.09
C LEU A 148 33.85 -5.94 7.88
N VAL A 149 33.39 -5.94 6.63
CA VAL A 149 31.95 -5.99 6.31
C VAL A 149 31.31 -7.26 6.84
N ARG A 150 31.94 -8.42 6.62
CA ARG A 150 31.44 -9.71 7.11
C ARG A 150 31.29 -9.72 8.64
N ARG A 151 32.30 -9.19 9.36
CA ARG A 151 32.26 -9.09 10.82
C ARG A 151 31.13 -8.19 11.30
N ILE A 152 31.01 -7.00 10.71
CA ILE A 152 29.97 -6.02 11.08
C ILE A 152 28.58 -6.59 10.78
N MET A 153 28.36 -7.17 9.59
CA MET A 153 27.09 -7.81 9.23
C MET A 153 26.72 -8.94 10.20
N SER A 154 27.67 -9.81 10.55
CA SER A 154 27.41 -10.89 11.51
C SER A 154 27.00 -10.34 12.88
N ASN A 155 27.66 -9.28 13.36
CA ASN A 155 27.29 -8.64 14.62
C ASN A 155 25.90 -7.99 14.54
N THR A 156 25.61 -7.25 13.47
CA THR A 156 24.29 -6.63 13.24
C THR A 156 23.17 -7.69 13.21
N LEU A 157 23.39 -8.81 12.50
CA LEU A 157 22.41 -9.91 12.45
C LEU A 157 22.20 -10.56 13.82
N ASN A 158 23.26 -10.74 14.61
CA ASN A 158 23.16 -11.27 15.96
C ASN A 158 22.34 -10.34 16.88
N GLU A 159 22.54 -9.03 16.80
CA GLU A 159 21.73 -8.05 17.54
C GLU A 159 20.25 -8.12 17.14
N LEU A 160 19.99 -8.15 15.83
CA LEU A 160 18.64 -8.20 15.28
C LEU A 160 17.96 -9.56 15.50
N THR A 161 18.72 -10.63 15.76
CA THR A 161 18.16 -11.97 16.03
C THR A 161 17.19 -11.92 17.21
N SER A 162 17.50 -11.17 18.27
CA SER A 162 16.62 -11.05 19.44
C SER A 162 15.28 -10.38 19.10
N VAL A 163 15.30 -9.37 18.23
CA VAL A 163 14.13 -8.64 17.75
C VAL A 163 13.31 -9.49 16.79
N LEU A 164 13.97 -10.17 15.85
CA LEU A 164 13.31 -11.04 14.88
C LEU A 164 12.77 -12.32 15.51
N ALA A 165 13.33 -12.75 16.65
CA ALA A 165 12.82 -13.89 17.41
C ALA A 165 11.45 -13.63 18.06
N SER A 166 11.10 -12.36 18.35
CA SER A 166 9.76 -12.01 18.85
C SER A 166 8.69 -12.02 17.75
N VAL A 167 9.09 -12.17 16.49
CA VAL A 167 8.19 -12.19 15.34
C VAL A 167 8.03 -13.64 14.85
N PRO A 168 6.82 -14.08 14.45
CA PRO A 168 6.61 -15.39 13.85
C PRO A 168 7.53 -15.66 12.66
N ALA A 169 7.92 -16.92 12.46
CA ALA A 169 8.90 -17.32 11.45
C ALA A 169 8.31 -17.30 10.03
N GLU A 170 6.99 -17.35 9.91
CA GLU A 170 6.24 -17.40 8.66
C GLU A 170 6.17 -16.04 7.97
N ILE A 171 6.44 -14.95 8.71
CA ILE A 171 6.32 -13.59 8.20
C ILE A 171 7.52 -13.27 7.29
N PRO A 172 7.30 -12.92 6.01
CA PRO A 172 8.37 -12.64 5.08
C PRO A 172 9.11 -11.34 5.44
N LEU A 173 10.44 -11.38 5.28
CA LEU A 173 11.34 -10.27 5.51
C LEU A 173 11.85 -9.72 4.16
N SER A 174 11.35 -8.54 3.80
CA SER A 174 11.87 -7.76 2.68
C SER A 174 13.15 -7.05 3.08
N LEU A 175 14.22 -7.26 2.33
CA LEU A 175 15.55 -6.74 2.60
C LEU A 175 15.99 -5.77 1.50
N ILE A 176 16.38 -4.57 1.92
CA ILE A 176 17.01 -3.56 1.08
C ILE A 176 18.43 -3.34 1.57
N ILE A 177 19.39 -3.42 0.65
CA ILE A 177 20.81 -3.16 0.95
C ILE A 177 21.23 -1.93 0.14
N GLU A 178 21.60 -0.89 0.87
CA GLU A 178 22.19 0.33 0.34
C GLU A 178 23.67 0.34 0.69
N SER A 179 24.51 0.42 -0.34
CA SER A 179 25.95 0.51 -0.15
C SER A 179 26.52 1.69 -0.91
N ASP A 180 27.38 2.43 -0.23
CA ASP A 180 28.27 3.41 -0.82
C ASP A 180 29.71 3.07 -0.42
N GLY A 181 30.48 2.49 -1.34
CA GLY A 181 31.75 1.87 -1.02
C GLY A 181 32.46 1.25 -2.21
N SER A 182 33.62 0.65 -1.95
CA SER A 182 34.44 0.01 -2.98
C SER A 182 33.88 -1.32 -3.47
N LEU A 183 33.12 -2.00 -2.60
CA LEU A 183 32.49 -3.28 -2.84
C LEU A 183 31.24 -3.11 -3.72
N SER A 184 31.06 -4.04 -4.65
CA SER A 184 29.85 -4.11 -5.46
C SER A 184 28.65 -4.57 -4.62
N VAL A 185 27.45 -4.18 -5.06
CA VAL A 185 26.20 -4.60 -4.41
C VAL A 185 26.06 -6.12 -4.35
N SER A 186 26.53 -6.84 -5.38
CA SER A 186 26.50 -8.32 -5.42
C SER A 186 27.44 -8.97 -4.40
N GLU A 187 28.65 -8.44 -4.20
CA GLU A 187 29.58 -8.90 -3.15
C GLU A 187 28.97 -8.72 -1.75
N ILE A 188 28.32 -7.57 -1.52
CA ILE A 188 27.67 -7.26 -0.25
C ILE A 188 26.44 -8.16 -0.03
N GLN A 189 25.60 -8.35 -1.05
CA GLN A 189 24.45 -9.26 -0.99
C GLN A 189 24.88 -10.71 -0.76
N SER A 190 25.94 -11.17 -1.41
CA SER A 190 26.47 -12.53 -1.20
C SER A 190 27.03 -12.71 0.21
N THR A 191 27.77 -11.72 0.71
CA THR A 191 28.29 -11.71 2.09
C THR A 191 27.14 -11.72 3.10
N TRP A 192 26.10 -10.92 2.86
CA TRP A 192 24.90 -10.89 3.68
C TRP A 192 24.18 -12.23 3.69
N ARG A 193 23.97 -12.86 2.52
CA ARG A 193 23.37 -14.21 2.41
C ARG A 193 24.14 -15.24 3.23
N GLN A 194 25.47 -15.21 3.15
CA GLN A 194 26.33 -16.12 3.93
C GLN A 194 26.21 -15.86 5.44
N CYS A 195 26.18 -14.59 5.87
CA CYS A 195 26.02 -14.26 7.29
C CYS A 195 24.62 -14.64 7.80
N LEU A 196 23.59 -14.40 7.00
CA LEU A 196 22.21 -14.75 7.29
C LEU A 196 22.02 -16.27 7.41
N ALA A 197 22.61 -17.06 6.51
CA ALA A 197 22.55 -18.52 6.59
C ALA A 197 23.20 -19.09 7.86
N ASN A 198 24.19 -18.39 8.42
CA ASN A 198 24.83 -18.74 9.69
C ASN A 198 24.13 -18.13 10.91
N SER A 199 23.10 -17.32 10.70
CA SER A 199 22.32 -16.68 11.77
C SER A 199 21.12 -17.54 12.16
N HIS A 200 20.53 -17.26 13.33
CA HIS A 200 19.34 -17.97 13.82
C HIS A 200 18.03 -17.33 13.33
N ILE A 201 18.09 -16.53 12.26
CA ILE A 201 16.92 -15.86 11.67
C ILE A 201 16.12 -16.88 10.85
N ARG A 202 14.83 -16.98 11.14
CA ARG A 202 13.95 -18.03 10.59
C ARG A 202 13.05 -17.53 9.45
N GLN A 203 12.94 -16.22 9.29
CA GLN A 203 12.06 -15.59 8.31
C GLN A 203 12.56 -15.82 6.88
N PRO A 204 11.66 -16.08 5.90
CA PRO A 204 12.04 -16.11 4.50
C PRO A 204 12.41 -14.70 4.04
N VAL A 205 13.60 -14.55 3.46
CA VAL A 205 14.15 -13.24 3.06
C VAL A 205 14.00 -13.02 1.56
N THR A 206 13.37 -11.90 1.19
CA THR A 206 13.23 -11.45 -0.21
C THR A 206 14.01 -10.17 -0.41
N TYR A 207 14.86 -10.13 -1.45
CA TYR A 207 15.65 -8.95 -1.78
C TYR A 207 14.81 -7.99 -2.62
N LEU A 208 14.73 -6.74 -2.21
CA LEU A 208 14.13 -5.66 -2.98
C LEU A 208 15.22 -4.76 -3.57
N GLU A 209 15.04 -4.41 -4.84
CA GLU A 209 15.90 -3.45 -5.52
C GLU A 209 15.33 -2.04 -5.35
N GLY A 210 16.15 -1.12 -4.84
CA GLY A 210 15.76 0.26 -4.63
C GLY A 210 16.66 0.97 -3.62
N LYS A 211 16.42 2.27 -3.45
CA LYS A 211 17.18 3.12 -2.51
C LYS A 211 16.29 4.18 -1.89
N GLY A 212 16.60 4.55 -0.66
CA GLY A 212 16.05 5.69 0.06
C GLY A 212 14.62 5.53 0.53
N LEU A 213 14.07 6.65 1.01
CA LEU A 213 12.73 6.72 1.62
C LEU A 213 11.60 6.34 0.64
N GLN A 214 11.82 6.47 -0.67
CA GLN A 214 10.85 6.07 -1.69
C GLN A 214 10.47 4.58 -1.59
N MET A 215 11.39 3.73 -1.13
CA MET A 215 11.08 2.30 -0.95
C MET A 215 10.20 2.05 0.26
N ILE A 216 10.36 2.84 1.32
CA ILE A 216 9.48 2.76 2.49
C ILE A 216 8.08 3.21 2.09
N ASP A 217 7.98 4.32 1.36
CA ASP A 217 6.71 4.85 0.84
C ASP A 217 6.01 3.82 -0.07
N HIS A 218 6.75 3.28 -1.05
CA HIS A 218 6.24 2.26 -1.96
C HIS A 218 5.75 1.00 -1.22
N TRP A 219 6.51 0.54 -0.22
CA TRP A 219 6.13 -0.63 0.57
C TRP A 219 4.92 -0.37 1.47
N LEU A 220 4.81 0.82 2.06
CA LEU A 220 3.64 1.23 2.84
C LEU A 220 2.39 1.40 1.97
N ASP A 221 2.55 1.77 0.70
CA ASP A 221 1.47 1.97 -0.27
C ASP A 221 0.94 0.64 -0.84
N GLN A 222 1.79 -0.37 -0.97
CA GLN A 222 1.36 -1.68 -1.44
C GLN A 222 0.29 -2.27 -0.51
N PRO A 223 -0.83 -2.79 -1.04
CA PRO A 223 -1.85 -3.46 -0.24
C PRO A 223 -1.28 -4.74 0.37
N MET A 224 -0.80 -4.62 1.61
CA MET A 224 -0.34 -5.74 2.43
C MET A 224 -1.56 -6.48 2.98
N THR A 225 -2.01 -7.53 2.28
CA THR A 225 -3.04 -8.45 2.77
C THR A 225 -2.49 -9.33 3.91
N GLU A 226 -1.17 -9.53 3.93
CA GLU A 226 -0.44 -10.34 4.90
C GLU A 226 0.57 -9.47 5.65
N PRO A 227 0.88 -9.80 6.92
CA PRO A 227 1.93 -9.11 7.66
C PRO A 227 3.27 -9.30 6.95
N SER A 228 4.06 -8.24 6.85
CA SER A 228 5.39 -8.28 6.26
C SER A 228 6.36 -7.45 7.09
N LEU A 229 7.63 -7.81 7.04
CA LEU A 229 8.72 -7.08 7.68
C LEU A 229 9.59 -6.43 6.62
N MET A 230 10.11 -5.25 6.92
CA MET A 230 11.13 -4.59 6.11
C MET A 230 12.41 -4.39 6.94
N LEU A 231 13.54 -4.78 6.38
CA LEU A 231 14.88 -4.52 6.90
C LEU A 231 15.68 -3.70 5.89
N ILE A 232 16.20 -2.57 6.34
CA ILE A 232 17.05 -1.68 5.54
C ILE A 232 18.46 -1.72 6.13
N VAL A 233 19.42 -2.07 5.30
CA VAL A 233 20.84 -2.15 5.67
C VAL A 233 21.59 -1.10 4.87
N ALA A 234 22.02 -0.03 5.54
CA ALA A 234 22.86 0.99 4.95
C ALA A 234 24.32 0.76 5.38
N LEU A 235 25.22 0.67 4.42
CA LEU A 235 26.63 0.39 4.65
C LEU A 235 27.51 1.39 3.91
N GLN A 236 28.47 1.97 4.63
CA GLN A 236 29.51 2.81 4.03
C GLN A 236 30.88 2.31 4.48
N VAL A 237 31.58 1.60 3.58
CA VAL A 237 32.90 1.03 3.83
C VAL A 237 33.78 1.27 2.63
N ALA A 238 34.96 1.83 2.89
CA ALA A 238 35.94 2.14 1.86
C ALA A 238 35.28 2.87 0.65
N PRO A 239 34.81 4.13 0.82
CA PRO A 239 34.34 4.95 -0.31
C PRO A 239 35.49 5.39 -1.23
N LYS A 240 35.44 5.00 -2.52
CA LYS A 240 36.53 5.17 -3.51
C LYS A 240 37.01 6.62 -3.73
N THR A 241 36.26 7.62 -3.27
CA THR A 241 36.60 9.05 -3.34
C THR A 241 35.89 9.80 -2.21
N GLY A 242 36.65 10.59 -1.45
CA GLY A 242 36.18 11.76 -0.69
C GLY A 242 36.90 12.98 -1.23
#